data_AF-A0A1Z4R9S0-F1
#
_entry.id   AF-A0A1Z4R9S0-F1
#
_cell.length_a   1.000
_cell.length_b   1.000
_cell.length_c   1.000
_cell.angle_alpha   90.00
_cell.angle_beta   90.00
_cell.angle_gamma   90.00
#
_symmetry.space_group_name_H-M   'P 1'
#
loop_
_entity.id
_entity.type
_entity.pdbx_description
1 polymer ?
#
loop_
_entity_poly.entity_id
_entity_poly.type
_entity_poly.pdbx_seq_one_letter_code
_entity_poly.pdbx_strand_id
1 'polypeptide(L)'
;MTSSSFWQTLTGLTVGCGLFNSLLITPAWAGRDIFNQQPPTINHYFGHHIAKQANGEQITYTYAPQNFRRLFPQFPKSTFSITFIKNQAKTINLNFHENFGQYPGSYNYDQSVAAKFYNYIFGYQPPIWREITTKFSGNETIYFYEYCLGDGVVTSFDRYGYKQFTDSATLTYDTRCESPPNF
;
A
#
# COMPACT_ATOMS: atom_id res chain seq x y z
N MET A 1 -79.94 13.77 28.15
CA MET A 1 -79.94 13.69 26.67
C MET A 1 -78.60 14.25 26.21
N THR A 2 -77.60 13.39 25.94
CA THR A 2 -77.14 12.84 24.63
C THR A 2 -75.79 13.49 24.28
N SER A 3 -74.67 12.76 24.36
CA SER A 3 -74.01 12.00 23.26
C SER A 3 -73.29 12.95 22.28
N SER A 4 -72.08 12.75 21.77
CA SER A 4 -70.95 11.82 21.95
C SER A 4 -69.83 12.29 20.96
N SER A 5 -68.60 11.79 21.14
CA SER A 5 -67.56 11.59 20.09
C SER A 5 -66.75 12.84 19.63
N PHE A 6 -65.50 12.79 19.11
CA PHE A 6 -64.73 11.75 18.42
C PHE A 6 -63.24 12.21 18.26
N TRP A 7 -62.27 11.38 18.72
CA TRP A 7 -60.89 11.10 18.21
C TRP A 7 -59.76 12.14 18.00
N GLN A 8 -58.66 11.88 18.74
CA GLN A 8 -57.21 11.76 18.44
C GLN A 8 -56.57 12.37 17.16
N THR A 9 -55.39 12.99 17.32
CA THR A 9 -54.31 12.94 16.30
C THR A 9 -52.89 13.07 16.90
N LEU A 10 -52.10 12.01 16.68
CA LEU A 10 -50.63 11.85 16.52
C LEU A 10 -49.63 12.80 17.24
N THR A 11 -48.83 12.30 18.19
CA THR A 11 -47.46 11.73 18.03
C THR A 11 -46.40 12.68 17.46
N GLY A 12 -45.59 13.28 18.34
CA GLY A 12 -44.30 13.87 18.00
C GLY A 12 -43.17 13.09 18.68
N LEU A 13 -42.63 12.09 17.97
CA LEU A 13 -41.51 11.26 18.43
C LEU A 13 -40.23 11.98 18.01
N THR A 14 -39.59 12.71 18.93
CA THR A 14 -38.26 13.29 18.74
C THR A 14 -37.23 12.17 18.67
N VAL A 15 -36.87 11.78 17.44
CA VAL A 15 -35.69 10.94 17.19
C VAL A 15 -34.46 11.83 17.37
N GLY A 16 -33.82 11.72 18.53
CA GLY A 16 -32.49 12.27 18.76
C GLY A 16 -31.48 11.56 17.86
N CYS A 17 -31.00 12.24 16.84
CA CYS A 17 -29.80 11.85 16.09
C CYS A 17 -28.58 11.96 17.01
N GLY A 18 -28.25 10.86 17.68
CA GLY A 18 -27.00 10.70 18.42
C GLY A 18 -25.93 10.04 17.57
N LEU A 19 -24.74 10.67 17.59
CA LEU A 19 -23.41 10.14 17.22
C LEU A 19 -22.94 10.36 15.77
N PHE A 20 -22.60 11.62 15.50
CA PHE A 20 -21.39 11.99 14.78
C PHE A 20 -20.16 11.32 15.41
N ASN A 21 -19.47 10.43 14.66
CA ASN A 21 -18.06 10.09 14.89
C ASN A 21 -17.48 9.39 13.66
N SER A 22 -17.24 10.16 12.59
CA SER A 22 -16.41 9.72 11.44
C SER A 22 -16.03 10.88 10.50
N LEU A 23 -15.95 12.11 11.01
CA LEU A 23 -15.43 13.25 10.25
C LEU A 23 -14.01 13.55 10.69
N LEU A 24 -13.04 12.76 10.20
CA LEU A 24 -11.66 13.17 9.92
C LEU A 24 -10.98 12.04 9.11
N ILE A 25 -11.63 11.58 8.04
CA ILE A 25 -10.89 10.87 6.98
C ILE A 25 -10.38 11.99 6.10
N THR A 26 -9.09 12.30 6.19
CA THR A 26 -8.43 13.17 5.21
C THR A 26 -8.74 12.59 3.84
N PRO A 27 -9.44 13.30 2.96
CA PRO A 27 -9.64 12.82 1.61
C PRO A 27 -8.25 12.60 1.00
N ALA A 28 -7.93 11.38 0.62
CA ALA A 28 -6.80 11.11 -0.25
C ALA A 28 -7.11 11.82 -1.57
N TRP A 29 -6.57 13.02 -1.77
CA TRP A 29 -6.99 13.91 -2.86
C TRP A 29 -6.70 13.39 -4.27
N ALA A 30 -6.17 12.16 -4.43
CA ALA A 30 -6.23 11.41 -5.69
C ALA A 30 -6.01 9.88 -5.57
N GLY A 31 -6.07 9.27 -4.37
CA GLY A 31 -5.49 7.92 -4.16
C GLY A 31 -6.14 7.04 -3.11
N ARG A 32 -5.54 5.86 -2.91
CA ARG A 32 -5.85 4.91 -1.84
C ARG A 32 -4.94 5.19 -0.65
N ASP A 33 -5.53 5.30 0.53
CA ASP A 33 -4.78 5.20 1.77
C ASP A 33 -4.52 3.72 2.07
N ILE A 34 -3.26 3.34 2.27
CA ILE A 34 -2.87 1.94 2.46
C ILE A 34 -2.23 1.72 3.82
N PHE A 35 -1.32 2.60 4.24
CA PHE A 35 -0.64 2.43 5.52
C PHE A 35 -1.60 2.66 6.69
N ASN A 36 -1.43 1.91 7.75
CA ASN A 36 -2.30 1.87 8.93
C ASN A 36 -3.74 1.39 8.70
N GLN A 37 -4.10 1.02 7.46
CA GLN A 37 -5.40 0.43 7.16
C GLN A 37 -5.49 -1.03 7.59
N GLN A 38 -6.72 -1.47 7.86
CA GLN A 38 -7.03 -2.83 8.27
C GLN A 38 -7.19 -3.77 7.07
N PRO A 39 -7.03 -5.10 7.26
CA PRO A 39 -7.21 -6.08 6.18
C PRO A 39 -8.51 -5.97 5.37
N PRO A 40 -9.69 -5.68 5.96
CA PRO A 40 -10.92 -5.53 5.18
C PRO A 40 -10.84 -4.37 4.18
N THR A 41 -10.25 -3.23 4.58
CA THR A 41 -10.03 -2.08 3.70
C THR A 41 -9.08 -2.44 2.56
N ILE A 42 -7.98 -3.14 2.87
CA ILE A 42 -7.02 -3.58 1.86
C ILE A 42 -7.64 -4.57 0.85
N ASN A 43 -8.48 -5.49 1.32
CA ASN A 43 -9.18 -6.43 0.45
C ASN A 43 -10.17 -5.73 -0.49
N HIS A 44 -10.73 -4.58 -0.10
CA HIS A 44 -11.57 -3.78 -0.99
C HIS A 44 -10.77 -3.23 -2.19
N TYR A 45 -9.49 -2.90 -1.99
CA TYR A 45 -8.64 -2.37 -3.05
C TYR A 45 -8.05 -3.43 -3.98
N PHE A 46 -7.61 -4.56 -3.43
CA PHE A 46 -6.83 -5.55 -4.18
C PHE A 46 -7.53 -6.90 -4.37
N GLY A 47 -8.73 -7.07 -3.79
CA GLY A 47 -9.45 -8.34 -3.77
C GLY A 47 -8.89 -9.32 -2.73
N HIS A 48 -9.16 -10.60 -2.94
CA HIS A 48 -8.72 -11.65 -2.02
C HIS A 48 -7.23 -11.97 -2.20
N HIS A 49 -6.54 -12.15 -1.08
CA HIS A 49 -5.18 -12.65 -1.06
C HIS A 49 -5.14 -14.14 -1.46
N ILE A 50 -4.02 -14.57 -2.03
CA ILE A 50 -3.76 -15.95 -2.45
C ILE A 50 -3.03 -16.76 -1.37
N ALA A 51 -2.37 -16.07 -0.42
CA ALA A 51 -1.70 -16.71 0.70
C ALA A 51 -1.74 -15.82 1.94
N LYS A 52 -1.72 -16.46 3.11
CA LYS A 52 -1.64 -15.85 4.43
C LYS A 52 -0.53 -16.53 5.22
N GLN A 53 0.35 -15.74 5.81
CA GLN A 53 1.37 -16.20 6.75
C GLN A 53 1.22 -15.43 8.06
N ALA A 54 1.29 -16.13 9.19
CA ALA A 54 1.27 -15.52 10.52
C ALA A 54 2.58 -15.83 11.24
N ASN A 55 3.17 -14.81 11.88
CA ASN A 55 4.36 -14.93 12.70
C ASN A 55 4.20 -14.03 13.94
N GLY A 56 3.76 -14.61 15.06
CA GLY A 56 3.39 -13.85 16.25
C GLY A 56 2.27 -12.84 15.96
N GLU A 57 2.50 -11.57 16.29
CA GLU A 57 1.55 -10.47 16.01
C GLU A 57 1.55 -9.99 14.55
N GLN A 58 2.46 -10.52 13.73
CA GLN A 58 2.60 -10.16 12.33
C GLN A 58 1.75 -11.08 11.44
N ILE A 59 0.97 -10.49 10.55
CA ILE A 59 0.23 -11.22 9.51
C ILE A 59 0.65 -10.66 8.16
N THR A 60 1.06 -11.52 7.24
CA THR A 60 1.36 -11.14 5.85
C THR A 60 0.33 -11.76 4.92
N TYR A 61 -0.29 -10.94 4.09
CA TYR A 61 -1.16 -11.37 2.99
C TYR A 61 -0.45 -11.17 1.65
N THR A 62 -0.45 -12.19 0.81
CA THR A 62 0.15 -12.15 -0.53
C THR A 62 -0.92 -12.06 -1.61
N TYR A 63 -0.70 -11.18 -2.57
CA TYR A 63 -1.61 -10.85 -3.66
C TYR A 63 -0.93 -11.08 -5.01
N ALA A 64 -1.66 -11.62 -5.97
CA ALA A 64 -1.17 -11.79 -7.34
C ALA A 64 -2.28 -11.56 -8.39
N PRO A 65 -2.98 -10.42 -8.34
CA PRO A 65 -4.08 -10.17 -9.27
C PRO A 65 -3.57 -10.01 -10.71
N GLN A 66 -4.39 -10.38 -11.69
CA GLN A 66 -3.97 -10.42 -13.09
C GLN A 66 -3.52 -9.05 -13.62
N ASN A 67 -4.18 -7.97 -13.20
CA ASN A 67 -3.82 -6.60 -13.59
C ASN A 67 -2.46 -6.15 -13.02
N PHE A 68 -2.07 -6.64 -11.84
CA PHE A 68 -0.75 -6.39 -11.27
C PHE A 68 0.36 -7.03 -12.09
N ARG A 69 0.20 -8.31 -12.45
CA ARG A 69 1.21 -9.04 -13.26
C ARG A 69 1.46 -8.39 -14.62
N ARG A 70 0.46 -7.70 -15.19
CA ARG A 70 0.60 -6.95 -16.44
C ARG A 70 1.51 -5.72 -16.33
N LEU A 71 1.78 -5.21 -15.12
CA LEU A 71 2.73 -4.11 -14.91
C LEU A 71 4.17 -4.54 -15.21
N PHE A 72 4.44 -5.83 -15.00
CA PHE A 72 5.75 -6.44 -15.14
C PHE A 72 5.63 -7.68 -16.04
N PRO A 73 5.35 -7.53 -17.35
CA PRO A 73 5.16 -8.66 -18.26
C PRO A 73 6.36 -9.61 -18.29
N GLN A 74 7.56 -9.09 -18.02
CA GLN A 74 8.78 -9.87 -17.89
C GLN A 74 8.84 -10.74 -16.62
N PHE A 75 8.04 -10.41 -15.59
CA PHE A 75 7.95 -11.13 -14.32
C PHE A 75 6.52 -11.65 -14.11
N PRO A 76 6.08 -12.65 -14.91
CA PRO A 76 4.69 -13.12 -14.87
C PRO A 76 4.31 -13.81 -13.56
N LYS A 77 5.31 -14.17 -12.73
CA LYS A 77 5.13 -14.75 -11.39
C LYS A 77 5.20 -13.71 -10.28
N SER A 78 5.38 -12.43 -10.62
CA SER A 78 5.47 -11.36 -9.63
C SER A 78 4.23 -11.33 -8.73
N THR A 79 4.49 -11.05 -7.45
CA THR A 79 3.46 -10.85 -6.43
C THR A 79 3.79 -9.60 -5.64
N PHE A 80 2.83 -9.12 -4.87
CA PHE A 80 3.13 -8.24 -3.77
C PHE A 80 2.49 -8.78 -2.49
N SER A 81 3.04 -8.41 -1.36
CA SER A 81 2.50 -8.77 -0.06
C SER A 81 2.36 -7.54 0.82
N ILE A 82 1.39 -7.58 1.73
CA ILE A 82 1.17 -6.54 2.72
C ILE A 82 1.30 -7.18 4.09
N THR A 83 2.20 -6.63 4.90
CA THR A 83 2.42 -7.04 6.28
C THR A 83 1.66 -6.12 7.22
N PHE A 84 0.91 -6.75 8.12
CA PHE A 84 0.11 -6.13 9.14
C PHE A 84 0.72 -6.41 10.51
N ILE A 85 0.85 -5.36 11.32
CA ILE A 85 1.27 -5.43 12.72
C ILE A 85 0.15 -4.81 13.54
N LYS A 86 -0.36 -5.51 14.56
CA LYS A 86 -1.53 -5.07 15.34
C LYS A 86 -2.72 -4.70 14.44
N ASN A 87 -2.98 -5.54 13.44
CA ASN A 87 -4.06 -5.39 12.46
C ASN A 87 -3.99 -4.13 11.57
N GLN A 88 -2.81 -3.52 11.44
CA GLN A 88 -2.58 -2.33 10.62
C GLN A 88 -1.49 -2.59 9.58
N ALA A 89 -1.73 -2.26 8.32
CA ALA A 89 -0.72 -2.37 7.26
C ALA A 89 0.49 -1.48 7.55
N LYS A 90 1.69 -2.07 7.53
CA LYS A 90 2.96 -1.35 7.82
C LYS A 90 3.94 -1.39 6.67
N THR A 91 3.97 -2.51 5.95
CA THR A 91 4.97 -2.76 4.91
C THR A 91 4.30 -3.41 3.72
N ILE A 92 4.72 -3.02 2.53
CA ILE A 92 4.29 -3.61 1.27
C ILE A 92 5.54 -4.10 0.55
N ASN A 93 5.62 -5.37 0.20
CA ASN A 93 6.78 -5.93 -0.48
C ASN A 93 6.38 -6.42 -1.87
N LEU A 94 7.04 -5.89 -2.90
CA LEU A 94 7.05 -6.41 -4.26
C LEU A 94 8.07 -7.55 -4.33
N ASN A 95 7.66 -8.68 -4.90
CA ASN A 95 8.55 -9.79 -5.20
C ASN A 95 8.41 -10.16 -6.68
N PHE A 96 9.51 -10.11 -7.43
CA PHE A 96 9.49 -10.46 -8.85
C PHE A 96 9.44 -11.98 -9.11
N HIS A 97 9.76 -12.81 -8.10
CA HIS A 97 9.75 -14.28 -8.15
C HIS A 97 10.51 -14.86 -9.35
N GLU A 98 11.71 -14.34 -9.60
CA GLU A 98 12.51 -14.75 -10.75
C GLU A 98 13.70 -15.63 -10.36
N ASN A 99 14.13 -16.46 -11.33
CA ASN A 99 15.43 -17.11 -11.31
C ASN A 99 16.40 -16.27 -12.16
N PHE A 100 17.16 -15.38 -11.51
CA PHE A 100 18.06 -14.42 -12.17
C PHE A 100 19.18 -15.05 -13.01
N GLY A 101 19.41 -16.37 -12.91
CA GLY A 101 20.39 -17.09 -13.72
C GLY A 101 20.11 -17.07 -15.23
N GLN A 102 18.85 -16.86 -15.64
CA GLN A 102 18.45 -16.83 -17.05
C GLN A 102 18.31 -15.40 -17.61
N TYR A 103 18.52 -14.37 -16.78
CA TYR A 103 18.13 -13.01 -17.11
C TYR A 103 19.31 -12.14 -17.61
N PRO A 104 19.14 -11.37 -18.71
CA PRO A 104 20.24 -10.67 -19.36
C PRO A 104 20.82 -9.46 -18.59
N GLY A 105 20.25 -9.05 -17.45
CA GLY A 105 20.89 -8.05 -16.57
C GLY A 105 20.41 -6.61 -16.71
N SER A 106 19.29 -6.36 -17.38
CA SER A 106 18.85 -4.98 -17.69
C SER A 106 17.59 -4.52 -16.97
N TYR A 107 16.93 -5.36 -16.17
CA TYR A 107 15.75 -4.94 -15.42
C TYR A 107 16.09 -4.71 -13.96
N ASN A 108 16.25 -3.43 -13.62
CA ASN A 108 16.47 -2.96 -12.28
C ASN A 108 15.19 -2.28 -11.78
N TYR A 109 14.98 -2.31 -10.46
CA TYR A 109 13.97 -1.46 -9.86
C TYR A 109 14.50 -0.01 -9.90
N ASP A 110 14.06 0.73 -10.92
CA ASP A 110 14.37 2.14 -11.14
C ASP A 110 13.12 3.00 -10.91
N GLN A 111 13.24 4.31 -11.11
CA GLN A 111 12.13 5.25 -10.93
C GLN A 111 10.89 4.85 -11.75
N SER A 112 11.05 4.33 -12.97
CA SER A 112 9.94 3.99 -13.84
C SER A 112 9.20 2.72 -13.36
N VAL A 113 9.96 1.73 -12.90
CA VAL A 113 9.43 0.49 -12.32
C VAL A 113 8.77 0.78 -10.97
N ALA A 114 9.40 1.62 -10.16
CA ALA A 114 8.86 2.05 -8.88
C ALA A 114 7.56 2.84 -9.05
N ALA A 115 7.49 3.75 -10.02
CA ALA A 115 6.27 4.52 -10.31
C ALA A 115 5.10 3.61 -10.72
N LYS A 116 5.35 2.55 -11.51
CA LYS A 116 4.32 1.55 -11.84
C LYS A 116 3.81 0.84 -10.59
N PHE A 117 4.71 0.40 -9.71
CA PHE A 117 4.33 -0.27 -8.48
C PHE A 117 3.56 0.66 -7.53
N TYR A 118 4.10 1.86 -7.29
CA TYR A 118 3.49 2.89 -6.46
C TYR A 118 2.08 3.24 -6.96
N ASN A 119 1.93 3.54 -8.25
CA ASN A 119 0.63 3.87 -8.82
C ASN A 119 -0.35 2.70 -8.73
N TYR A 120 0.10 1.46 -8.86
CA TYR A 120 -0.78 0.33 -8.64
C TYR A 120 -1.29 0.25 -7.20
N ILE A 121 -0.42 0.52 -6.23
CA ILE A 121 -0.73 0.44 -4.80
C ILE A 121 -1.61 1.62 -4.36
N PHE A 122 -1.21 2.85 -4.67
CA PHE A 122 -1.83 4.07 -4.17
C PHE A 122 -2.78 4.74 -5.17
N GLY A 123 -2.79 4.35 -6.45
CA GLY A 123 -3.73 4.87 -7.45
C GLY A 123 -3.34 6.22 -8.09
N TYR A 124 -2.16 6.75 -7.81
CA TYR A 124 -1.61 7.96 -8.43
C TYR A 124 -0.09 7.85 -8.63
N GLN A 125 0.49 8.76 -9.42
CA GLN A 125 1.94 8.79 -9.64
C GLN A 125 2.69 9.30 -8.41
N PRO A 126 3.87 8.75 -8.07
CA PRO A 126 4.65 9.27 -6.95
C PRO A 126 5.05 10.74 -7.24
N PRO A 127 4.77 11.68 -6.34
CA PRO A 127 5.08 13.09 -6.56
C PRO A 127 6.58 13.39 -6.62
N ILE A 128 7.42 12.58 -5.99
CA ILE A 128 8.87 12.77 -5.97
C ILE A 128 9.62 11.45 -6.16
N TRP A 129 10.90 11.56 -6.55
CA TRP A 129 11.88 10.48 -6.52
C TRP A 129 13.17 11.07 -5.95
N ARG A 130 13.33 10.98 -4.63
CA ARG A 130 14.46 11.61 -3.92
C ARG A 130 15.23 10.57 -3.13
N GLU A 131 16.50 10.38 -3.46
CA GLU A 131 17.37 9.47 -2.73
C GLU A 131 17.50 9.90 -1.26
N ILE A 132 17.38 8.95 -0.35
CA ILE A 132 17.60 9.13 1.09
C ILE A 132 18.96 8.54 1.46
N THR A 133 19.18 7.30 1.02
CA THR A 133 20.33 6.52 1.41
C THR A 133 20.75 5.62 0.26
N THR A 134 22.06 5.56 0.03
CA THR A 134 22.70 4.49 -0.75
C THR A 134 23.79 3.87 0.11
N LYS A 135 23.73 2.56 0.36
CA LYS A 135 24.72 1.82 1.15
C LYS A 135 25.29 0.68 0.34
N PHE A 136 26.61 0.57 0.34
CA PHE A 136 27.30 -0.59 -0.21
C PHE A 136 27.59 -1.60 0.90
N SER A 137 27.32 -2.88 0.65
CA SER A 137 27.65 -4.00 1.54
C SER A 137 28.59 -4.98 0.85
N GLY A 138 29.71 -5.29 1.52
CA GLY A 138 30.89 -5.91 0.92
C GLY A 138 31.07 -7.40 1.22
N ASN A 139 30.79 -8.21 0.20
CA ASN A 139 31.56 -9.36 -0.33
C ASN A 139 30.97 -9.78 -1.70
N GLU A 140 29.72 -9.38 -1.99
CA GLU A 140 28.92 -9.82 -3.16
C GLU A 140 28.40 -8.68 -4.05
N THR A 141 29.01 -7.49 -3.99
CA THR A 141 28.60 -6.31 -4.78
C THR A 141 27.13 -5.91 -4.56
N ILE A 142 26.75 -5.78 -3.28
CA ILE A 142 25.37 -5.49 -2.87
C ILE A 142 25.22 -4.00 -2.59
N TYR A 143 24.24 -3.37 -3.23
CA TYR A 143 23.89 -1.97 -2.99
C TYR A 143 22.44 -1.88 -2.49
N PHE A 144 22.27 -1.34 -1.30
CA PHE A 144 20.98 -0.97 -0.74
C PHE A 144 20.65 0.46 -1.13
N TYR A 145 19.46 0.67 -1.69
CA TYR A 145 18.94 1.97 -2.06
C TYR A 145 17.65 2.26 -1.32
N GLU A 146 17.45 3.54 -0.99
CA GLU A 146 16.26 4.05 -0.34
C GLU A 146 15.87 5.40 -0.96
N TYR A 147 14.63 5.54 -1.41
CA TYR A 147 14.10 6.75 -2.04
C TYR A 147 12.77 7.18 -1.40
N CYS A 148 12.60 8.48 -1.17
CA CYS A 148 11.30 9.06 -0.93
C CYS A 148 10.49 9.09 -2.22
N LEU A 149 9.25 8.63 -2.12
CA LEU A 149 8.24 8.73 -3.17
C LEU A 149 7.24 9.87 -2.91
N GLY A 150 7.24 10.43 -1.69
CA GLY A 150 6.34 11.48 -1.23
C GLY A 150 5.15 10.93 -0.45
N ASP A 151 4.36 11.82 0.14
CA ASP A 151 3.19 11.49 0.98
C ASP A 151 3.51 10.48 2.09
N GLY A 152 4.72 10.62 2.66
CA GLY A 152 5.22 9.74 3.71
C GLY A 152 5.64 8.36 3.20
N VAL A 153 5.72 8.12 1.89
CA VAL A 153 6.11 6.81 1.34
C VAL A 153 7.60 6.76 1.00
N VAL A 154 8.26 5.71 1.48
CA VAL A 154 9.62 5.31 1.11
C VAL A 154 9.56 4.06 0.26
N THR A 155 10.44 3.94 -0.73
CA THR A 155 10.79 2.65 -1.34
C THR A 155 12.23 2.29 -1.03
N SER A 156 12.48 1.02 -0.68
CA SER A 156 13.81 0.48 -0.48
C SER A 156 13.99 -0.83 -1.23
N PHE A 157 15.16 -1.03 -1.82
CA PHE A 157 15.47 -2.22 -2.58
C PHE A 157 16.98 -2.43 -2.66
N ASP A 158 17.37 -3.66 -2.90
CA ASP A 158 18.75 -4.03 -3.07
C ASP A 158 19.08 -4.32 -4.54
N ARG A 159 20.36 -4.15 -4.88
CA ARG A 159 20.94 -4.59 -6.13
C ARG A 159 22.10 -5.51 -5.86
N TYR A 160 22.07 -6.71 -6.44
CA TYR A 160 23.03 -7.77 -6.16
C TYR A 160 23.80 -8.21 -7.42
N GLY A 161 25.04 -8.66 -7.22
CA GLY A 161 25.86 -9.29 -8.24
C GLY A 161 26.36 -8.34 -9.34
N TYR A 162 27.12 -8.89 -10.29
CA TYR A 162 27.76 -8.11 -11.36
C TYR A 162 26.76 -7.38 -12.29
N LYS A 163 25.53 -7.90 -12.39
CA LYS A 163 24.44 -7.33 -13.19
C LYS A 163 23.53 -6.39 -12.40
N GLN A 164 23.76 -6.22 -11.09
CA GLN A 164 23.04 -5.28 -10.24
C GLN A 164 21.51 -5.49 -10.23
N PHE A 165 21.08 -6.76 -10.18
CA PHE A 165 19.67 -7.11 -10.23
C PHE A 165 18.91 -6.75 -8.96
N THR A 166 17.64 -6.39 -9.11
CA THR A 166 16.70 -6.25 -8.00
C THR A 166 15.68 -7.38 -8.01
N ASP A 167 15.58 -8.13 -6.92
CA ASP A 167 14.63 -9.23 -6.76
C ASP A 167 13.30 -8.81 -6.13
N SER A 168 13.36 -7.75 -5.33
CA SER A 168 12.28 -7.27 -4.50
C SER A 168 12.44 -5.80 -4.19
N ALA A 169 11.34 -5.16 -3.86
CA ALA A 169 11.31 -3.79 -3.37
C ALA A 169 10.28 -3.66 -2.27
N THR A 170 10.51 -2.77 -1.32
CA THR A 170 9.66 -2.59 -0.16
C THR A 170 9.16 -1.16 -0.09
N LEU A 171 7.87 -0.97 0.17
CA LEU A 171 7.27 0.30 0.51
C LEU A 171 6.95 0.34 2.00
N THR A 172 7.32 1.44 2.65
CA THR A 172 7.02 1.72 4.05
C THR A 172 6.59 3.18 4.21
N TYR A 173 5.96 3.46 5.34
CA TYR A 173 5.70 4.84 5.75
C TYR A 173 6.89 5.39 6.54
N ASP A 174 7.33 6.60 6.19
CA ASP A 174 8.37 7.37 6.86
C ASP A 174 8.05 8.88 6.80
N THR A 175 7.99 9.50 7.97
CA THR A 175 7.75 10.94 8.13
C THR A 175 8.76 11.84 7.40
N ARG A 176 9.98 11.36 7.11
CA ARG A 176 10.99 12.11 6.33
C ARG A 176 10.55 12.37 4.89
N CYS A 177 9.59 11.60 4.39
CA CYS A 177 9.05 11.69 3.05
C CYS A 177 7.67 12.32 2.99
N GLU A 178 7.15 12.83 4.11
CA GLU A 178 6.01 13.73 4.07
C GLU A 178 6.45 15.03 3.39
N SER A 179 5.65 15.51 2.44
CA SER A 179 5.85 16.84 1.90
C SER A 179 5.78 17.84 3.06
N PRO A 180 6.62 18.90 3.10
CA PRO A 180 6.38 20.00 4.02
C PRO A 180 4.96 20.52 3.77
N PRO A 181 4.19 20.87 4.81
CA PRO A 181 2.92 21.54 4.59
C PRO A 181 3.19 22.78 3.73
N ASN A 182 2.60 22.84 2.54
CA ASN A 182 2.68 23.99 1.66
C ASN A 182 2.19 25.22 2.47
N PHE A 183 3.08 26.17 2.74
CA PHE A 183 2.73 27.50 3.25
C PHE A 183 2.28 28.39 2.09
#